data_AF-A0A6G3PFS8-F1
#
_entry.id   AF-A0A6G3PFS8-F1
#
_cell.length_a   1.000
_cell.length_b   1.000
_cell.length_c   1.000
_cell.angle_alpha   90.00
_cell.angle_beta   90.00
_cell.angle_gamma   90.00
#
_symmetry.space_group_name_H-M   'P 1'
#
loop_
_entity.id
_entity.type
_entity.pdbx_description
1 polymer ?
#
loop_
_entity_poly.entity_id
_entity_poly.type
_entity_poly.pdbx_seq_one_letter_code
_entity_poly.pdbx_strand_id
1 'polypeptide(L)'
;RIALKLARVALNARPGPQVPAALRQVLDRHSLDPGPAGEIRLLLGLLLRNQSGSGTAALEEIARAVPDLLTVSTGQAARALAITAIPSLKGWPFREHRRLLAEAERLLPEVAEEELRSAVLANRATALALMGDPSAGDAVADLPGTLTGEAAARVYANLAGAATSLGHPDRARAFQDRAWQAVRTHHAPYLEAFVETTDLVAAFTGGRWKGLLERAERAEEQYRNVPDFHAEALLVCGLLRLHTKGQTDVARRLLDQAVRTTALDTGVVLTSAAAAAARVHLAAARPAQAVQAA
;
A
#
# COMPACT_ATOMS: atom_id res chain seq x y z
N ARG A 1 -13.46 -25.60 -5.19
CA ARG A 1 -12.39 -26.08 -4.26
C ARG A 1 -10.96 -25.83 -4.75
N ILE A 2 -10.57 -26.25 -5.96
CA ILE A 2 -9.19 -26.02 -6.48
C ILE A 2 -8.89 -24.52 -6.64
N ALA A 3 -9.82 -23.75 -7.21
CA ALA A 3 -9.68 -22.30 -7.37
C ALA A 3 -9.43 -21.55 -6.05
N LEU A 4 -10.15 -21.92 -4.97
CA LEU A 4 -9.95 -21.35 -3.63
C LEU A 4 -8.55 -21.65 -3.07
N LYS A 5 -8.08 -22.90 -3.20
CA LYS A 5 -6.72 -23.25 -2.76
C LYS A 5 -5.66 -22.48 -3.53
N LEU A 6 -5.82 -22.38 -4.86
CA LEU A 6 -4.95 -21.59 -5.71
C LEU A 6 -4.92 -20.11 -5.27
N ALA A 7 -6.10 -19.51 -5.06
CA ALA A 7 -6.22 -18.11 -4.66
C ALA A 7 -5.55 -17.82 -3.30
N ARG A 8 -5.71 -18.71 -2.31
CA ARG A 8 -5.08 -18.56 -0.98
C ARG A 8 -3.55 -18.65 -1.05
N VAL A 9 -3.01 -19.61 -1.80
CA VAL A 9 -1.55 -19.75 -1.97
C VAL A 9 -0.96 -18.59 -2.78
N ALA A 10 -1.69 -18.13 -3.79
CA ALA A 10 -1.27 -17.06 -4.68
C ALA A 10 -1.04 -15.72 -3.96
N LEU A 11 -1.75 -15.43 -2.86
CA LEU A 11 -1.59 -14.16 -2.12
C LEU A 11 -0.19 -13.94 -1.57
N ASN A 12 0.45 -15.03 -1.12
CA ASN A 12 1.79 -15.01 -0.55
C ASN A 12 2.87 -15.38 -1.58
N ALA A 13 2.45 -15.81 -2.77
CA ALA A 13 3.32 -16.02 -3.91
C ALA A 13 3.37 -14.77 -4.80
N ARG A 14 4.28 -14.76 -5.79
CA ARG A 14 4.24 -13.84 -6.93
C ARG A 14 3.69 -14.56 -8.16
N PRO A 15 2.40 -14.91 -8.19
CA PRO A 15 1.81 -15.56 -9.35
C PRO A 15 1.92 -14.64 -10.57
N GLY A 16 2.16 -15.25 -11.73
CA GLY A 16 2.05 -14.52 -12.99
C GLY A 16 0.59 -14.17 -13.34
N PRO A 17 0.38 -13.39 -14.42
CA PRO A 17 -0.94 -12.89 -14.83
C PRO A 17 -1.98 -13.99 -15.13
N GLN A 18 -1.53 -15.23 -15.34
CA GLN A 18 -2.37 -16.41 -15.53
C GLN A 18 -3.27 -16.74 -14.34
N VAL A 19 -2.85 -16.45 -13.09
CA VAL A 19 -3.65 -16.81 -11.91
C VAL A 19 -4.89 -15.92 -11.77
N PRO A 20 -4.79 -14.57 -11.81
CA PRO A 20 -5.98 -13.72 -11.85
C PRO A 20 -6.93 -14.05 -13.01
N ALA A 21 -6.40 -14.37 -14.19
CA ALA A 21 -7.21 -14.77 -15.34
C ALA A 21 -7.99 -16.07 -15.10
N ALA A 22 -7.35 -17.08 -14.51
CA ALA A 22 -8.01 -18.33 -14.16
C ALA A 22 -9.10 -18.14 -13.09
N LEU A 23 -8.88 -17.28 -12.09
CA LEU A 23 -9.90 -16.98 -11.07
C LEU A 23 -11.12 -16.26 -11.66
N ARG A 24 -10.92 -15.29 -12.58
CA ARG A 24 -12.03 -14.67 -13.32
C ARG A 24 -12.81 -15.70 -14.12
N GLN A 25 -12.12 -16.55 -14.86
CA GLN A 25 -12.75 -17.60 -15.65
C GLN A 25 -13.60 -18.54 -14.78
N VAL A 26 -13.15 -18.85 -13.55
CA VAL A 26 -13.94 -19.65 -12.61
C VAL A 26 -15.20 -18.93 -12.16
N LEU A 27 -15.12 -17.63 -11.86
CA LEU A 27 -16.28 -16.81 -11.49
C LEU A 27 -17.28 -16.67 -12.66
N ASP A 28 -16.80 -16.60 -13.90
CA ASP A 28 -17.66 -16.40 -15.07
C ASP A 28 -18.34 -17.69 -15.54
N ARG A 29 -17.66 -18.85 -15.45
CA ARG A 29 -18.11 -20.10 -16.06
C ARG A 29 -18.87 -21.03 -15.11
N HIS A 30 -18.84 -20.76 -13.81
CA HIS A 30 -19.45 -21.63 -12.82
C HIS A 30 -20.44 -20.85 -11.95
N SER A 31 -21.65 -21.37 -11.83
CA SER A 31 -22.59 -20.97 -10.79
C SER A 31 -22.04 -21.47 -9.46
N LEU A 32 -21.47 -20.56 -8.67
CA LEU A 32 -20.94 -20.83 -7.35
C LEU A 32 -21.94 -20.38 -6.29
N ASP A 33 -21.97 -21.09 -5.17
CA ASP A 33 -22.67 -20.61 -3.98
C ASP A 33 -22.06 -19.27 -3.52
N PRO A 34 -22.85 -18.38 -2.86
CA PRO A 34 -22.39 -17.06 -2.44
C PRO A 34 -21.08 -17.08 -1.65
N GLY A 35 -20.92 -17.96 -0.66
CA GLY A 35 -19.71 -18.01 0.16
C GLY A 35 -18.40 -18.22 -0.64
N PRO A 36 -18.27 -19.33 -1.40
CA PRO A 36 -17.14 -19.53 -2.29
C PRO A 36 -16.95 -18.43 -3.34
N ALA A 37 -18.03 -17.89 -3.91
CA ALA A 37 -17.94 -16.79 -4.88
C ALA A 37 -17.34 -15.53 -4.25
N GLY A 38 -17.87 -15.11 -3.10
CA GLY A 38 -17.38 -13.97 -2.33
C GLY A 38 -15.92 -14.13 -1.91
N GLU A 39 -15.53 -15.31 -1.40
CA GLU A 39 -14.14 -15.56 -1.03
C GLU A 39 -13.20 -15.49 -2.25
N ILE A 40 -13.56 -16.08 -3.39
CA ILE A 40 -12.75 -15.99 -4.62
C ILE A 40 -12.63 -14.53 -5.09
N ARG A 41 -13.72 -13.75 -5.07
CA ARG A 41 -13.70 -12.33 -5.44
C ARG A 41 -12.79 -11.51 -4.54
N LEU A 42 -12.88 -11.70 -3.22
CA LEU A 42 -12.00 -11.05 -2.25
C LEU A 42 -10.54 -11.37 -2.55
N LEU A 43 -10.19 -12.65 -2.69
CA LEU A 43 -8.80 -13.07 -2.95
C LEU A 43 -8.29 -12.57 -4.31
N LEU A 44 -9.12 -12.60 -5.35
CA LEU A 44 -8.80 -12.03 -6.65
C LEU A 44 -8.53 -10.53 -6.56
N GLY A 45 -9.42 -9.78 -5.89
CA GLY A 45 -9.24 -8.35 -5.69
C GLY A 45 -7.95 -8.02 -4.93
N LEU A 46 -7.62 -8.76 -3.88
CA LEU A 46 -6.35 -8.62 -3.15
C LEU A 46 -5.13 -8.90 -4.03
N LEU A 47 -5.17 -9.94 -4.87
CA LEU A 47 -4.11 -10.23 -5.84
C LEU A 47 -3.95 -9.09 -6.84
N LEU A 48 -5.06 -8.59 -7.40
CA LEU A 48 -5.03 -7.51 -8.36
C LEU A 48 -4.45 -6.23 -7.75
N ARG A 49 -4.86 -5.90 -6.52
CA ARG A 49 -4.38 -4.74 -5.76
C ARG A 49 -2.88 -4.84 -5.47
N ASN A 50 -2.39 -6.00 -5.10
CA ASN A 50 -1.00 -6.13 -4.64
C ASN A 50 0.01 -6.34 -5.80
N GLN A 51 -0.44 -6.82 -6.96
CA GLN A 51 0.49 -7.43 -7.94
C GLN A 51 0.26 -7.05 -9.41
N SER A 52 -0.87 -6.43 -9.77
CA SER A 52 -1.23 -6.23 -11.19
C SER A 52 -1.31 -4.77 -11.66
N GLY A 53 -1.14 -3.79 -10.76
CA GLY A 53 -1.31 -2.36 -11.08
C GLY A 53 -2.74 -1.97 -11.50
N SER A 54 -3.70 -2.90 -11.48
CA SER A 54 -5.11 -2.66 -11.83
C SER A 54 -5.89 -2.20 -10.60
N GLY A 55 -5.51 -1.05 -10.04
CA GLY A 55 -6.00 -0.57 -8.75
C GLY A 55 -7.52 -0.51 -8.62
N THR A 56 -8.20 0.20 -9.51
CA THR A 56 -9.66 0.41 -9.42
C THR A 56 -10.44 -0.89 -9.62
N ALA A 57 -10.05 -1.70 -10.61
CA ALA A 57 -10.67 -3.01 -10.86
C ALA A 57 -10.51 -3.97 -9.66
N ALA A 58 -9.40 -3.85 -8.91
CA ALA A 58 -9.19 -4.61 -7.69
C ALA A 58 -10.20 -4.21 -6.60
N LEU A 59 -10.38 -2.91 -6.35
CA LEU A 59 -11.33 -2.42 -5.35
C LEU A 59 -12.78 -2.75 -5.72
N GLU A 60 -13.13 -2.64 -7.00
CA GLU A 60 -14.45 -3.05 -7.49
C GLU A 60 -14.72 -4.53 -7.25
N GLU A 61 -13.74 -5.42 -7.47
CA GLU A 61 -13.95 -6.84 -7.17
C GLU A 61 -14.09 -7.13 -5.68
N ILE A 62 -13.32 -6.46 -4.83
CA ILE A 62 -13.47 -6.63 -3.38
C ILE A 62 -14.85 -6.12 -2.95
N ALA A 63 -15.32 -5.00 -3.50
CA ALA A 63 -16.65 -4.47 -3.22
C ALA A 63 -17.77 -5.43 -3.68
N ARG A 64 -17.63 -6.05 -4.86
CA ARG A 64 -18.57 -7.07 -5.37
C ARG A 64 -18.62 -8.33 -4.48
N ALA A 65 -17.56 -8.61 -3.71
CA ALA A 65 -17.55 -9.74 -2.78
C ALA A 65 -18.44 -9.52 -1.55
N VAL A 66 -18.70 -8.27 -1.16
CA VAL A 66 -19.32 -7.95 0.15
C VAL A 66 -20.71 -8.58 0.34
N PRO A 67 -21.67 -8.47 -0.60
CA PRO A 67 -23.00 -9.06 -0.41
C PRO A 67 -22.94 -10.58 -0.23
N ASP A 68 -22.12 -11.25 -1.03
CA ASP A 68 -21.91 -12.70 -0.97
C ASP A 68 -21.27 -13.11 0.37
N LEU A 69 -20.26 -12.35 0.83
CA LEU A 69 -19.60 -12.60 2.12
C LEU A 69 -20.53 -12.39 3.30
N LEU A 70 -21.42 -11.39 3.28
CA LEU A 70 -22.39 -11.14 4.35
C LEU A 70 -23.33 -12.32 4.58
N THR A 71 -23.59 -13.14 3.55
CA THR A 71 -24.43 -14.34 3.70
C THR A 71 -23.75 -15.47 4.51
N VAL A 72 -22.42 -15.42 4.66
CA VAL A 72 -21.64 -16.52 5.25
C VAL A 72 -20.69 -16.11 6.38
N SER A 73 -20.23 -14.86 6.43
CA SER A 73 -19.30 -14.35 7.44
C SER A 73 -19.26 -12.81 7.49
N THR A 74 -19.82 -12.25 8.56
CA THR A 74 -19.74 -10.81 8.86
C THR A 74 -18.29 -10.33 8.98
N GLY A 75 -17.41 -11.15 9.57
CA GLY A 75 -15.98 -10.84 9.69
C GLY A 75 -15.27 -10.68 8.35
N GLN A 76 -15.55 -11.54 7.36
CA GLN A 76 -14.95 -11.43 6.03
C GLN A 76 -15.50 -10.22 5.27
N ALA A 77 -16.80 -9.95 5.38
CA ALA A 77 -17.41 -8.76 4.79
C ALA A 77 -16.83 -7.47 5.39
N ALA A 78 -16.74 -7.37 6.71
CA ALA A 78 -16.13 -6.24 7.41
C ALA A 78 -14.66 -6.04 7.00
N ARG A 79 -13.90 -7.13 6.87
CA ARG A 79 -12.52 -7.09 6.39
C ARG A 79 -12.44 -6.59 4.95
N ALA A 80 -13.30 -7.08 4.05
CA ALA A 80 -13.35 -6.65 2.66
C ALA A 80 -13.63 -5.15 2.55
N LEU A 81 -14.62 -4.65 3.30
CA LEU A 81 -14.95 -3.23 3.40
C LEU A 81 -13.76 -2.40 3.93
N ALA A 82 -13.14 -2.81 5.03
CA ALA A 82 -12.04 -2.08 5.66
C ALA A 82 -10.79 -2.01 4.76
N ILE A 83 -10.46 -3.10 4.05
CA ILE A 83 -9.34 -3.11 3.09
C ILE A 83 -9.62 -2.15 1.93
N THR A 84 -10.85 -2.16 1.42
CA THR A 84 -11.27 -1.32 0.28
C THR A 84 -11.33 0.16 0.67
N ALA A 85 -11.59 0.44 1.94
CA ALA A 85 -11.61 1.79 2.48
C ALA A 85 -10.23 2.48 2.53
N ILE A 86 -9.12 1.75 2.38
CA ILE A 86 -7.77 2.34 2.42
C ILE A 86 -7.53 3.21 1.16
N PRO A 87 -7.32 4.54 1.31
CA PRO A 87 -7.14 5.46 0.19
C PRO A 87 -5.70 5.37 -0.35
N SER A 88 -5.42 4.30 -1.08
CA SER A 88 -4.09 3.94 -1.58
C SER A 88 -3.98 3.92 -3.11
N LEU A 89 -5.03 4.38 -3.80
CA LEU A 89 -5.18 4.27 -5.25
C LEU A 89 -5.75 5.56 -5.83
N LYS A 90 -5.12 6.05 -6.89
CA LYS A 90 -5.62 7.19 -7.67
C LYS A 90 -6.94 6.86 -8.37
N GLY A 91 -7.82 7.87 -8.45
CA GLY A 91 -9.01 7.86 -9.30
C GLY A 91 -10.30 7.40 -8.64
N TRP A 92 -10.29 7.02 -7.36
CA TRP A 92 -11.52 6.70 -6.63
C TRP A 92 -11.95 7.83 -5.69
N PRO A 93 -13.25 8.17 -5.59
CA PRO A 93 -13.68 9.29 -4.76
C PRO A 93 -13.39 9.06 -3.27
N PHE A 94 -12.77 10.05 -2.63
CA PHE A 94 -12.51 10.03 -1.18
C PHE A 94 -13.75 9.73 -0.33
N ARG A 95 -14.93 10.19 -0.77
CA ARG A 95 -16.22 9.92 -0.11
C ARG A 95 -16.54 8.42 -0.06
N GLU A 96 -16.18 7.65 -1.09
CA GLU A 96 -16.42 6.21 -1.10
C GLU A 96 -15.54 5.49 -0.09
N HIS A 97 -14.26 5.86 0.01
CA HIS A 97 -13.36 5.33 1.04
C HIS A 97 -13.92 5.55 2.46
N ARG A 98 -14.43 6.76 2.74
CA ARG A 98 -15.07 7.06 4.03
C ARG A 98 -16.35 6.27 4.27
N ARG A 99 -17.21 6.13 3.24
CA ARG A 99 -18.46 5.36 3.34
C ARG A 99 -18.17 3.90 3.68
N LEU A 100 -17.21 3.29 2.98
CA LEU A 100 -16.83 1.89 3.19
C LEU A 100 -16.20 1.67 4.56
N LEU A 101 -15.39 2.63 5.05
CA LEU A 101 -14.84 2.56 6.40
C LEU A 101 -15.94 2.55 7.45
N ALA A 102 -16.90 3.48 7.36
CA ALA A 102 -18.03 3.55 8.27
C ALA A 102 -18.89 2.28 8.22
N GLU A 103 -19.02 1.65 7.05
CA GLU A 103 -19.71 0.37 6.91
C GLU A 103 -18.96 -0.77 7.60
N ALA A 104 -17.63 -0.84 7.46
CA ALA A 104 -16.81 -1.81 8.19
C ALA A 104 -16.89 -1.63 9.71
N GLU A 105 -16.86 -0.38 10.18
CA GLU A 105 -16.97 -0.04 11.61
C GLU A 105 -18.33 -0.45 12.19
N ARG A 106 -19.42 -0.32 11.42
CA ARG A 106 -20.76 -0.77 11.86
C ARG A 106 -20.82 -2.29 12.05
N LEU A 107 -20.11 -3.06 11.24
CA LEU A 107 -20.08 -4.53 11.34
C LEU A 107 -19.12 -5.02 12.43
N LEU A 108 -18.16 -4.21 12.86
CA LEU A 108 -17.10 -4.61 13.78
C LEU A 108 -17.60 -5.24 15.10
N PRO A 109 -18.67 -4.75 15.76
CA PRO A 109 -19.22 -5.37 16.97
C PRO A 109 -19.75 -6.79 16.76
N GLU A 110 -20.17 -7.13 15.53
CA GLU A 110 -20.73 -8.44 15.18
C GLU A 110 -19.67 -9.44 14.69
N VAL A 111 -18.44 -9.00 14.44
CA VAL A 111 -17.34 -9.89 14.05
C VAL A 111 -16.96 -10.70 15.27
N ALA A 112 -17.20 -12.01 15.27
CA ALA A 112 -16.90 -12.88 16.42
C ALA A 112 -15.43 -13.34 16.43
N GLU A 113 -14.87 -13.61 15.26
CA GLU A 113 -13.55 -14.20 15.09
C GLU A 113 -12.45 -13.17 15.36
N GLU A 114 -11.61 -13.45 16.35
CA GLU A 114 -10.57 -12.53 16.83
C GLU A 114 -9.55 -12.15 15.74
N GLU A 115 -9.21 -13.10 14.87
CA GLU A 115 -8.28 -12.85 13.76
C GLU A 115 -8.88 -11.87 12.72
N LEU A 116 -10.18 -12.01 12.43
CA LEU A 116 -10.87 -11.10 11.51
C LEU A 116 -11.09 -9.73 12.15
N ARG A 117 -11.47 -9.69 13.44
CA ARG A 117 -11.57 -8.45 14.21
C ARG A 117 -10.25 -7.69 14.19
N SER A 118 -9.14 -8.38 14.45
CA SER A 118 -7.78 -7.82 14.39
C SER A 118 -7.44 -7.27 13.01
N ALA A 119 -7.79 -7.99 11.95
CA ALA A 119 -7.57 -7.53 10.58
C ALA A 119 -8.40 -6.29 10.25
N VAL A 120 -9.66 -6.22 10.69
CA VAL A 120 -10.51 -5.03 10.49
C VAL A 120 -9.93 -3.82 11.21
N LEU A 121 -9.54 -3.97 12.49
CA LEU A 121 -8.90 -2.90 13.27
C LEU A 121 -7.60 -2.39 12.63
N ALA A 122 -6.75 -3.29 12.14
CA ALA A 122 -5.52 -2.92 11.43
C ALA A 122 -5.78 -2.12 10.15
N ASN A 123 -6.76 -2.53 9.36
CA ASN A 123 -7.15 -1.81 8.14
C ASN A 123 -7.83 -0.47 8.45
N ARG A 124 -8.65 -0.41 9.51
CA ARG A 124 -9.25 0.84 10.02
C ARG A 124 -8.18 1.85 10.41
N ALA A 125 -7.21 1.44 11.22
CA ALA A 125 -6.10 2.31 11.63
C ALA A 125 -5.31 2.83 10.42
N THR A 126 -5.03 1.95 9.45
CA THR A 126 -4.36 2.31 8.19
C THR A 126 -5.18 3.33 7.39
N ALA A 127 -6.48 3.09 7.22
CA ALA A 127 -7.36 3.96 6.44
C ALA A 127 -7.45 5.35 7.08
N LEU A 128 -7.73 5.44 8.37
CA LEU A 128 -7.80 6.71 9.11
C LEU A 128 -6.48 7.48 9.05
N ALA A 129 -5.35 6.78 9.22
CA ALA A 129 -4.03 7.40 9.14
C ALA A 129 -3.75 8.01 7.76
N LEU A 130 -4.05 7.30 6.67
CA LEU A 130 -3.85 7.82 5.31
C LEU A 130 -4.83 8.94 4.94
N MET A 131 -6.03 8.96 5.55
CA MET A 131 -6.98 10.07 5.41
C MET A 131 -6.56 11.33 6.19
N GLY A 132 -5.54 11.24 7.06
CA GLY A 132 -5.21 12.31 8.00
C GLY A 132 -6.30 12.55 9.03
N ASP A 133 -7.11 11.53 9.35
CA ASP A 133 -8.22 11.66 10.29
C ASP A 133 -7.69 11.83 11.72
N PRO A 134 -8.19 12.81 12.51
CA PRO A 134 -7.76 13.02 13.90
C PRO A 134 -7.90 11.78 14.79
N SER A 135 -8.88 10.90 14.52
CA SER A 135 -9.12 9.67 15.29
C SER A 135 -8.14 8.53 14.97
N ALA A 136 -7.21 8.72 14.01
CA ALA A 136 -6.21 7.71 13.68
C ALA A 136 -5.33 7.32 14.88
N GLY A 137 -5.10 8.24 15.83
CA GLY A 137 -4.37 7.95 17.06
C GLY A 137 -5.06 6.90 17.92
N ASP A 138 -6.37 7.08 18.14
CA ASP A 138 -7.20 6.14 18.91
C ASP A 138 -7.26 4.79 18.20
N ALA A 139 -7.45 4.79 16.88
CA ALA A 139 -7.46 3.56 16.09
C ALA A 139 -6.15 2.76 16.16
N VAL A 140 -5.00 3.44 16.30
CA VAL A 140 -3.71 2.78 16.52
C VAL A 140 -3.60 2.23 17.94
N ALA A 141 -4.17 2.92 18.93
CA ALA A 141 -4.22 2.45 20.31
C ALA A 141 -5.14 1.22 20.49
N ASP A 142 -6.19 1.13 19.66
CA ASP A 142 -7.12 -0.01 19.62
C ASP A 142 -6.52 -1.27 18.97
N LEU A 143 -5.31 -1.20 18.39
CA LEU A 143 -4.70 -2.37 17.77
C LEU A 143 -4.45 -3.46 18.82
N PRO A 144 -4.85 -4.71 18.54
CA PRO A 144 -4.76 -5.78 19.52
C PRO A 144 -3.29 -6.14 19.80
N GLY A 145 -2.96 -6.37 21.07
CA GLY A 145 -1.61 -6.79 21.47
C GLY A 145 -1.18 -8.15 20.89
N THR A 146 -2.14 -8.94 20.41
CA THR A 146 -1.92 -10.22 19.70
C THR A 146 -1.47 -10.03 18.24
N LEU A 147 -1.53 -8.81 17.70
CA LEU A 147 -1.10 -8.52 16.34
C LEU A 147 0.41 -8.73 16.20
N THR A 148 0.78 -9.79 15.47
CA THR A 148 2.17 -10.23 15.32
C THR A 148 2.48 -10.61 13.87
N GLY A 149 3.75 -10.91 13.61
CA GLY A 149 4.26 -11.34 12.31
C GLY A 149 3.85 -10.47 11.13
N GLU A 150 3.37 -11.11 10.07
CA GLU A 150 3.09 -10.43 8.81
C GLU A 150 2.04 -9.34 8.92
N ALA A 151 1.02 -9.54 9.75
CA ALA A 151 -0.04 -8.57 9.95
C ALA A 151 0.48 -7.31 10.68
N ALA A 152 1.32 -7.51 11.71
CA ALA A 152 1.99 -6.42 12.41
C ALA A 152 2.95 -5.65 11.49
N ALA A 153 3.81 -6.37 10.76
CA ALA A 153 4.75 -5.76 9.81
C ALA A 153 4.03 -4.84 8.81
N ARG A 154 2.94 -5.34 8.23
CA ARG A 154 2.17 -4.61 7.22
C ARG A 154 1.47 -3.39 7.78
N VAL A 155 0.79 -3.50 8.93
CA VAL A 155 0.09 -2.35 9.51
C VAL A 155 1.09 -1.26 9.90
N TYR A 156 2.23 -1.64 10.51
CA TYR A 156 3.20 -0.66 10.96
C TYR A 156 3.95 -0.01 9.81
N ALA A 157 4.24 -0.74 8.73
CA ALA A 157 4.77 -0.14 7.50
C ALA A 157 3.76 0.84 6.87
N ASN A 158 2.48 0.47 6.77
CA ASN A 158 1.45 1.39 6.28
C ASN A 158 1.34 2.66 7.13
N LEU A 159 1.35 2.52 8.46
CA LEU A 159 1.30 3.65 9.39
C LEU A 159 2.56 4.52 9.30
N ALA A 160 3.74 3.92 9.06
CA ALA A 160 4.97 4.65 8.80
C ALA A 160 4.90 5.45 7.49
N GLY A 161 4.37 4.85 6.42
CA GLY A 161 4.12 5.53 5.14
C GLY A 161 3.13 6.68 5.26
N ALA A 162 2.03 6.49 5.99
CA ALA A 162 1.05 7.53 6.28
C ALA A 162 1.66 8.69 7.07
N ALA A 163 2.37 8.38 8.17
CA ALA A 163 3.05 9.39 8.99
C ALA A 163 4.13 10.15 8.19
N THR A 164 4.84 9.46 7.30
CA THR A 164 5.80 10.09 6.38
C THR A 164 5.11 11.09 5.46
N SER A 165 4.00 10.69 4.83
CA SER A 165 3.25 11.52 3.87
C SER A 165 2.61 12.74 4.54
N LEU A 166 2.25 12.63 5.82
CA LEU A 166 1.66 13.71 6.62
C LEU A 166 2.70 14.59 7.34
N GLY A 167 4.00 14.34 7.15
CA GLY A 167 5.05 15.16 7.76
C GLY A 167 5.27 14.93 9.26
N HIS A 168 5.08 13.69 9.72
CA HIS A 168 5.29 13.27 11.11
C HIS A 168 6.49 12.32 11.25
N PRO A 169 7.75 12.81 11.13
CA PRO A 169 8.94 11.97 11.04
C PRO A 169 9.18 11.09 12.27
N ASP A 170 8.87 11.58 13.48
CA ASP A 170 9.05 10.81 14.72
C ASP A 170 8.05 9.64 14.81
N ARG A 171 6.80 9.88 14.42
CA ARG A 171 5.77 8.82 14.34
C ARG A 171 6.14 7.80 13.26
N ALA A 172 6.59 8.28 12.09
CA ALA A 172 7.03 7.42 11.00
C ALA A 172 8.16 6.48 11.47
N ARG A 173 9.16 7.02 12.17
CA ARG A 173 10.25 6.23 12.74
C ARG A 173 9.76 5.21 13.77
N ALA A 174 8.92 5.61 14.71
CA ALA A 174 8.40 4.70 15.73
C ALA A 174 7.62 3.52 15.12
N PHE A 175 6.82 3.77 14.08
CA PHE A 175 6.14 2.70 13.35
C PHE A 175 7.11 1.85 12.54
N GLN A 176 8.11 2.46 11.89
CA GLN A 176 9.13 1.74 11.14
C GLN A 176 9.93 0.77 12.02
N ASP A 177 10.28 1.16 13.24
CA ASP A 177 11.00 0.31 14.19
C ASP A 177 10.16 -0.94 14.56
N ARG A 178 8.83 -0.76 14.75
CA ARG A 178 7.90 -1.87 14.99
C ARG A 178 7.74 -2.77 13.77
N ALA A 179 7.69 -2.20 12.57
CA ALA A 179 7.61 -2.96 11.33
C ALA A 179 8.84 -3.85 11.14
N TRP A 180 10.05 -3.30 11.34
CA TRP A 180 11.30 -4.06 11.30
C TRP A 180 11.36 -5.17 12.36
N GLN A 181 10.90 -4.90 13.58
CA GLN A 181 10.82 -5.92 14.62
C GLN A 181 9.92 -7.09 14.21
N ALA A 182 8.76 -6.81 13.62
CA ALA A 182 7.83 -7.84 13.18
C ALA A 182 8.40 -8.68 12.03
N VAL A 183 9.10 -8.08 11.07
CA VAL A 183 9.62 -8.81 9.92
C VAL A 183 10.82 -9.69 10.25
N ARG A 184 11.77 -9.22 11.06
CA ARG A 184 12.98 -10.00 11.44
C ARG A 184 12.66 -11.36 12.08
N THR A 185 11.51 -11.46 12.74
CA THR A 185 11.09 -12.66 13.48
C THR A 185 10.38 -13.68 12.59
N HIS A 186 9.87 -13.28 11.41
CA HIS A 186 8.95 -14.09 10.61
C HIS A 186 9.41 -14.41 9.18
N HIS A 187 10.54 -13.82 8.72
CA HIS A 187 11.17 -14.15 7.43
C HIS A 187 10.21 -14.09 6.22
N ALA A 188 9.66 -12.91 5.96
CA ALA A 188 8.71 -12.69 4.88
C ALA A 188 9.31 -11.75 3.82
N PRO A 189 9.99 -12.24 2.76
CA PRO A 189 10.80 -11.42 1.86
C PRO A 189 10.06 -10.28 1.17
N TYR A 190 8.77 -10.46 0.83
CA TYR A 190 7.97 -9.37 0.25
C TYR A 190 7.70 -8.26 1.27
N LEU A 191 7.46 -8.63 2.52
CA LEU A 191 7.28 -7.66 3.61
C LEU A 191 8.59 -7.00 4.01
N GLU A 192 9.72 -7.72 3.98
CA GLU A 192 11.05 -7.14 4.13
C GLU A 192 11.27 -6.02 3.12
N ALA A 193 10.98 -6.29 1.85
CA ALA A 193 11.07 -5.30 0.79
C ALA A 193 10.15 -4.10 1.04
N PHE A 194 8.89 -4.34 1.41
CA PHE A 194 7.93 -3.27 1.70
C PHE A 194 8.38 -2.38 2.88
N VAL A 195 8.85 -3.00 3.96
CA VAL A 195 9.37 -2.31 5.14
C VAL A 195 10.63 -1.53 4.77
N GLU A 196 11.53 -2.11 3.98
CA GLU A 196 12.76 -1.45 3.55
C GLU A 196 12.51 -0.22 2.70
N THR A 197 11.68 -0.31 1.65
CA THR A 197 11.44 0.84 0.76
C THR A 197 10.65 1.95 1.46
N THR A 198 9.72 1.60 2.36
CA THR A 198 9.07 2.57 3.24
C THR A 198 10.09 3.31 4.13
N ASP A 199 11.08 2.60 4.69
CA ASP A 199 12.15 3.25 5.46
C ASP A 199 13.02 4.17 4.61
N LEU A 200 13.30 3.82 3.35
CA LEU A 200 14.09 4.70 2.46
C LEU A 200 13.40 6.05 2.27
N VAL A 201 12.09 6.03 1.99
CA VAL A 201 11.29 7.24 1.84
C VAL A 201 11.25 8.01 3.17
N ALA A 202 10.96 7.34 4.29
CA ALA A 202 10.91 7.96 5.62
C ALA A 202 12.26 8.53 6.08
N ALA A 203 13.37 7.92 5.67
CA ALA A 203 14.72 8.39 5.95
C ALA A 203 15.05 9.63 5.12
N PHE A 204 14.66 9.64 3.84
CA PHE A 204 14.83 10.81 3.00
C PHE A 204 14.04 12.01 3.54
N THR A 205 12.73 11.85 3.78
CA THR A 205 11.86 12.94 4.25
C THR A 205 12.21 13.41 5.65
N GLY A 206 12.67 12.49 6.52
CA GLY A 206 13.15 12.81 7.87
C GLY A 206 14.60 13.29 7.94
N GLY A 207 15.27 13.57 6.81
CA GLY A 207 16.64 14.13 6.79
C GLY A 207 17.75 13.16 7.18
N ARG A 208 17.49 11.86 7.29
CA ARG A 208 18.46 10.82 7.67
C ARG A 208 19.25 10.32 6.46
N TRP A 209 20.04 11.20 5.85
CA TRP A 209 20.66 10.94 4.54
C TRP A 209 22.01 10.20 4.59
N LYS A 210 22.61 10.05 5.77
CA LYS A 210 23.91 9.37 5.91
C LYS A 210 23.81 7.92 5.42
N GLY A 211 24.54 7.58 4.35
CA GLY A 211 24.54 6.26 3.74
C GLY A 211 23.23 5.88 3.02
N LEU A 212 22.31 6.83 2.83
CA LEU A 212 20.99 6.54 2.27
C LEU A 212 21.05 6.33 0.76
N LEU A 213 21.97 7.00 0.06
CA LEU A 213 22.09 6.87 -1.40
C LEU A 213 22.53 5.45 -1.78
N GLU A 214 23.55 4.91 -1.12
CA GLU A 214 24.05 3.57 -1.35
C GLU A 214 23.01 2.49 -1.02
N ARG A 215 22.19 2.73 0.01
CA ARG A 215 21.05 1.87 0.35
C ARG A 215 19.96 1.92 -0.72
N ALA A 216 19.61 3.12 -1.19
CA ALA A 216 18.60 3.30 -2.22
C ALA A 216 19.03 2.70 -3.56
N GLU A 217 20.30 2.81 -3.94
CA GLU A 217 20.86 2.19 -5.16
C GLU A 217 20.82 0.65 -5.08
N ARG A 218 21.14 0.07 -3.92
CA ARG A 218 20.98 -1.38 -3.71
C ARG A 218 19.52 -1.81 -3.83
N ALA A 219 18.61 -1.07 -3.22
CA ALA A 219 17.17 -1.36 -3.27
C ALA A 219 16.62 -1.22 -4.70
N GLU A 220 17.10 -0.23 -5.46
CA GLU A 220 16.73 -0.02 -6.87
C GLU A 220 17.07 -1.26 -7.71
N GLU A 221 18.29 -1.78 -7.57
CA GLU A 221 18.73 -3.00 -8.27
C GLU A 221 17.96 -4.24 -7.79
N GLN A 222 17.84 -4.40 -6.47
CA GLN A 222 17.22 -5.56 -5.84
C GLN A 222 15.73 -5.68 -6.18
N TYR A 223 15.01 -4.55 -6.26
CA TYR A 223 13.56 -4.52 -6.42
C TYR A 223 13.08 -4.18 -7.82
N ARG A 224 13.95 -4.22 -8.85
CA ARG A 224 13.61 -3.93 -10.26
C ARG A 224 12.36 -4.63 -10.81
N ASN A 225 11.98 -5.77 -10.24
CA ASN A 225 10.84 -6.58 -10.67
C ASN A 225 9.58 -6.37 -9.80
N VAL A 226 9.61 -5.42 -8.86
CA VAL A 226 8.47 -5.05 -8.01
C VAL A 226 8.22 -3.55 -8.20
N PRO A 227 7.28 -3.17 -9.09
CA PRO A 227 7.19 -1.81 -9.61
C PRO A 227 7.16 -0.70 -8.54
N ASP A 228 6.30 -0.79 -7.52
CA ASP A 228 6.20 0.28 -6.52
C ASP A 228 7.44 0.37 -5.62
N PHE A 229 8.05 -0.77 -5.24
CA PHE A 229 9.31 -0.76 -4.47
C PHE A 229 10.47 -0.18 -5.28
N HIS A 230 10.54 -0.53 -6.57
CA HIS A 230 11.52 0.05 -7.49
C HIS A 230 11.29 1.56 -7.68
N ALA A 231 10.04 2.00 -7.81
CA ALA A 231 9.69 3.40 -7.95
C ALA A 231 10.08 4.23 -6.72
N GLU A 232 9.85 3.72 -5.51
CA GLU A 232 10.28 4.36 -4.26
C GLU A 232 11.81 4.46 -4.15
N ALA A 233 12.53 3.41 -4.55
CA ALA A 233 14.00 3.44 -4.57
C ALA A 233 14.54 4.45 -5.61
N LEU A 234 13.99 4.44 -6.83
CA LEU A 234 14.31 5.42 -7.88
C LEU A 234 14.02 6.85 -7.44
N LEU A 235 12.90 7.08 -6.76
CA LEU A 235 12.54 8.38 -6.20
C LEU A 235 13.63 8.86 -5.23
N VAL A 236 14.01 8.05 -4.25
CA VAL A 236 15.02 8.42 -3.25
C VAL A 236 16.38 8.65 -3.90
N CYS A 237 16.79 7.79 -4.85
CA CYS A 237 18.00 8.00 -5.65
C CYS A 237 17.97 9.36 -6.38
N GLY A 238 16.88 9.66 -7.09
CA GLY A 238 16.72 10.92 -7.83
C GLY A 238 16.79 12.15 -6.91
N LEU A 239 16.06 12.12 -5.79
CA LEU A 239 16.04 13.22 -4.82
C LEU A 239 17.42 13.42 -4.15
N LEU A 240 18.13 12.36 -3.78
CA LEU A 240 19.47 12.48 -3.19
C LEU A 240 20.49 12.98 -4.21
N ARG A 241 20.46 12.51 -5.45
CA ARG A 241 21.33 12.99 -6.54
C ARG A 241 21.10 14.48 -6.82
N LEU A 242 19.84 14.93 -6.75
CA LEU A 242 19.49 16.34 -6.84
C LEU A 242 20.08 17.13 -5.65
N HIS A 243 19.74 16.76 -4.42
CA HIS A 243 20.01 17.58 -3.23
C HIS A 243 21.45 17.51 -2.72
N THR A 244 22.14 16.39 -2.89
CA THR A 244 23.48 16.20 -2.33
C THR A 244 24.60 16.39 -3.35
N LYS A 245 24.30 16.25 -4.64
CA LYS A 245 25.29 16.31 -5.73
C LYS A 245 25.00 17.38 -6.79
N GLY A 246 23.82 18.00 -6.78
CA GLY A 246 23.41 18.95 -7.83
C GLY A 246 23.25 18.33 -9.22
N GLN A 247 23.12 16.99 -9.30
CA GLN A 247 23.08 16.24 -10.56
C GLN A 247 21.69 16.28 -11.20
N THR A 248 21.27 17.46 -11.63
CA THR A 248 19.90 17.76 -12.10
C THR A 248 19.44 16.83 -13.22
N ASP A 249 20.27 16.57 -14.24
CA ASP A 249 19.88 15.70 -15.36
C ASP A 249 19.70 14.24 -14.96
N VAL A 250 20.56 13.74 -14.06
CA VAL A 250 20.45 12.38 -13.52
C VAL A 250 19.20 12.27 -12.66
N ALA A 251 18.99 13.23 -11.77
CA ALA A 251 17.82 13.29 -10.92
C ALA A 251 16.53 13.28 -11.73
N ARG A 252 16.43 14.13 -12.77
CA ARG A 252 15.25 14.16 -13.64
C ARG A 252 14.97 12.81 -14.28
N ARG A 253 15.97 12.13 -14.84
CA ARG A 253 15.77 10.80 -15.45
C ARG A 253 15.26 9.76 -14.45
N LEU A 254 15.82 9.76 -13.24
CA LEU A 254 15.42 8.84 -12.17
C LEU A 254 13.99 9.11 -11.69
N LEU A 255 13.63 10.39 -11.49
CA LEU A 255 12.29 10.81 -11.08
C LEU A 255 11.25 10.48 -12.17
N ASP A 256 11.57 10.77 -13.44
CA ASP A 256 10.71 10.42 -14.59
C ASP A 256 10.51 8.89 -14.67
N GLN A 257 11.55 8.11 -14.37
CA GLN A 257 11.46 6.65 -14.34
C GLN A 257 10.65 6.15 -13.13
N ALA A 258 10.77 6.77 -11.96
CA ALA A 258 9.96 6.45 -10.79
C ALA A 258 8.46 6.64 -11.10
N VAL A 259 8.11 7.77 -11.73
CA VAL A 259 6.73 8.09 -12.16
C VAL A 259 6.18 7.07 -13.17
N ARG A 260 6.99 6.63 -14.14
CA ARG A 260 6.56 5.60 -15.11
C ARG A 260 6.46 4.20 -14.51
N THR A 261 7.21 3.94 -13.45
CA THR A 261 7.29 2.63 -12.80
C THR A 261 6.17 2.42 -11.79
N THR A 262 5.79 3.44 -11.01
CA THR A 262 4.77 3.27 -9.96
C THR A 262 3.44 2.80 -10.54
N ALA A 263 2.84 1.81 -9.88
CA ALA A 263 1.64 1.13 -10.35
C ALA A 263 0.41 1.48 -9.50
N LEU A 264 0.59 1.68 -8.20
CA LEU A 264 -0.53 1.96 -7.28
C LEU A 264 -0.72 3.45 -6.99
N ASP A 265 0.30 4.27 -7.22
CA ASP A 265 0.26 5.72 -6.97
C ASP A 265 -0.26 6.04 -5.55
N THR A 266 0.50 5.65 -4.54
CA THR A 266 0.21 5.88 -3.11
C THR A 266 0.37 7.35 -2.69
N GLY A 267 0.45 8.27 -3.66
CA GLY A 267 0.56 9.70 -3.44
C GLY A 267 1.98 10.20 -3.20
N VAL A 268 2.94 9.36 -2.77
CA VAL A 268 4.31 9.84 -2.45
C VAL A 268 5.17 10.05 -3.70
N VAL A 269 5.24 9.05 -4.58
CA VAL A 269 6.16 9.08 -5.75
C VAL A 269 5.80 10.21 -6.70
N LEU A 270 4.54 10.30 -7.12
CA LEU A 270 4.11 11.30 -8.08
C LEU A 270 4.24 12.72 -7.52
N THR A 271 3.75 12.97 -6.31
CA THR A 271 3.81 14.32 -5.72
C THR A 271 5.24 14.77 -5.44
N SER A 272 6.09 13.86 -4.94
CA SER A 272 7.50 14.18 -4.66
C SER A 272 8.29 14.43 -5.94
N ALA A 273 8.06 13.64 -6.99
CA ALA A 273 8.70 13.84 -8.29
C ALA A 273 8.27 15.16 -8.95
N ALA A 274 6.97 15.46 -8.94
CA ALA A 274 6.42 16.72 -9.44
C ALA A 274 6.99 17.93 -8.67
N ALA A 275 7.01 17.85 -7.34
CA ALA A 275 7.57 18.90 -6.49
C ALA A 275 9.07 19.13 -6.76
N ALA A 276 9.85 18.06 -6.95
CA ALA A 276 11.26 18.16 -7.30
C ALA A 276 11.47 18.80 -8.69
N ALA A 277 10.67 18.41 -9.69
CA ALA A 277 10.71 18.98 -11.03
C ALA A 277 10.34 20.47 -11.01
N ALA A 278 9.28 20.86 -10.31
CA ALA A 278 8.91 22.25 -10.12
C ALA A 278 10.03 23.07 -9.48
N ARG A 279 10.70 22.55 -8.44
CA ARG A 279 11.85 23.21 -7.79
C ARG A 279 13.03 23.41 -8.75
N VAL A 280 13.34 22.41 -9.58
CA VAL A 280 14.39 22.51 -10.60
C VAL A 280 14.06 23.60 -11.63
N HIS A 281 12.81 23.68 -12.08
CA HIS A 281 12.39 24.72 -13.03
C HIS A 281 12.40 26.12 -12.41
N LEU A 282 11.93 26.28 -11.16
CA LEU A 282 11.98 27.54 -10.44
C LEU A 282 13.41 28.04 -10.21
N ALA A 283 14.32 27.15 -9.80
CA ALA A 283 15.74 27.48 -9.63
C ALA A 283 16.41 27.96 -10.94
N ALA A 284 15.88 27.54 -12.08
CA ALA A 284 16.32 27.94 -13.41
C ALA A 284 15.52 29.11 -14.00
N ALA A 285 14.72 29.83 -13.18
CA ALA A 285 13.85 30.93 -13.61
C ALA A 285 12.87 30.56 -14.74
N ARG A 286 12.34 29.33 -14.70
CA ARG A 286 11.38 28.76 -15.67
C ARG A 286 9.99 28.51 -15.04
N PRO A 287 9.25 29.56 -14.61
CA PRO A 287 8.02 29.40 -13.85
C PRO A 287 6.88 28.73 -14.64
N ALA A 288 6.79 28.96 -15.96
CA ALA A 288 5.77 28.31 -16.79
C ALA A 288 5.97 26.78 -16.83
N GLN A 289 7.22 26.32 -16.97
CA GLN A 289 7.54 24.90 -16.94
C GLN A 289 7.37 24.30 -15.54
N ALA A 290 7.60 25.09 -14.48
CA ALA A 290 7.33 24.64 -13.12
C ALA A 290 5.85 24.34 -12.88
N VAL A 291 4.94 25.16 -13.44
CA VAL A 291 3.49 24.90 -13.38
C VAL A 291 3.09 23.66 -14.17
N GLN A 292 3.72 23.42 -15.33
CA GLN A 292 3.43 22.23 -16.14
C GLN A 292 3.96 20.93 -15.52
N ALA A 293 4.94 21.02 -14.63
CA ALA A 293 5.54 19.87 -13.95
C ALA A 293 4.77 19.42 -12.69
N ALA A 294 3.82 20.25 -12.21
CA ALA A 294 2.96 19.99 -11.06
C ALA A 294 1.59 19.47 -11.50
#